data_AF-G9YBS5-F1
#
_entry.id   AF-G9YBS5-F1
#
_cell.length_a   1.000
_cell.length_b   1.000
_cell.length_c   1.000
_cell.angle_alpha   90.00
_cell.angle_beta   90.00
_cell.angle_gamma   90.00
#
_symmetry.space_group_name_H-M   'P 1'
#
loop_
_entity.id
_entity.type
_entity.pdbx_description
1 polymer ?
#
loop_
_entity_poly.entity_id
_entity_poly.type
_entity_poly.pdbx_seq_one_letter_code
_entity_poly.pdbx_strand_id
1 'polypeptide(L)'
;MCGKTAETSDLQDLLVAALQGLSAWALKARELGIIDHNIDSFVPRAFFSTLTNVNFDSERIVGYAREALEMRDALMVACRAVDANAQVDHPLADLQLAGSDLATLRKQAEEFALNNDKAEIGDDVHGLRMLNLYGLKGAAAYMEHAHVLGQYSDDIYAEFHHYMAWLGTQPRDVDTLLNNAMGIGKMNFSVMAILDKGETDAYGHPTPSSVNVRPVAGKAILISGHDLKDLRMLLEQTEGTGVNVYTHGEMLPAHGYPELKKFKHLVGNYGSGWQNQQTEFAKFPGPILMTSNCIIDPNVGNYTDRIWTRSIVGWPGARHLEGDDFSQIVAQAQVCEGFPYNEIEHMITVGFGRQTLLNAADTVIDLVSQKKLRHVFLVGGCDGSRAERSYFTDFARAVPQDCLILTLACGKYRFNKLDFGTLEGLPRLLDVGQCNDAYGAIMLAVKLAETLGCGVNDLPLSLVLSWFEQKAIVILLTLLSLGVKNIYTGPTAPGFLTDNLLAILNEKFGMRSISTVEADMSEILGA
;
A
#
# COMPACT_ATOMS: atom_id res chain seq x y z
N MET A 1 2.49 -11.88 -15.94
CA MET A 1 3.16 -11.34 -14.72
C MET A 1 2.26 -11.36 -13.49
N CYS A 2 1.02 -10.82 -13.51
CA CYS A 2 0.11 -10.84 -12.34
C CYS A 2 -1.16 -11.70 -12.49
N GLY A 3 -1.50 -12.18 -13.69
CA GLY A 3 -2.70 -12.99 -13.92
C GLY A 3 -3.97 -12.21 -14.31
N LYS A 4 -3.90 -10.88 -14.39
CA LYS A 4 -5.02 -10.04 -14.84
C LYS A 4 -5.33 -10.28 -16.32
N THR A 5 -6.59 -10.55 -16.65
CA THR A 5 -7.05 -10.74 -18.04
C THR A 5 -7.15 -9.40 -18.78
N ALA A 6 -7.19 -9.44 -20.11
CA ALA A 6 -7.44 -8.23 -20.90
C ALA A 6 -8.78 -7.59 -20.52
N GLU A 7 -9.85 -8.40 -20.46
CA GLU A 7 -11.19 -7.94 -20.07
C GLU A 7 -11.19 -7.20 -18.72
N THR A 8 -10.62 -7.79 -17.67
CA THR A 8 -10.58 -7.14 -16.36
C THR A 8 -9.73 -5.87 -16.39
N SER A 9 -8.66 -5.84 -17.20
CA SER A 9 -7.85 -4.62 -17.37
C SER A 9 -8.64 -3.50 -18.01
N ASP A 10 -9.33 -3.79 -19.12
CA ASP A 10 -10.12 -2.80 -19.86
C ASP A 10 -11.25 -2.26 -18.96
N LEU A 11 -11.97 -3.15 -18.26
CA LEU A 11 -13.05 -2.74 -17.35
C LEU A 11 -12.56 -1.90 -16.16
N GLN A 12 -11.32 -2.10 -15.70
CA GLN A 12 -10.74 -1.21 -14.69
C GLN A 12 -10.53 0.19 -15.24
N ASP A 13 -10.12 0.36 -16.50
CA ASP A 13 -9.95 1.68 -17.13
C ASP A 13 -11.30 2.41 -17.28
N LEU A 14 -12.37 1.68 -17.63
CA LEU A 14 -13.74 2.21 -17.63
C LEU A 14 -14.19 2.66 -16.23
N LEU A 15 -13.89 1.88 -15.18
CA LEU A 15 -14.16 2.30 -13.80
C LEU A 15 -13.40 3.57 -13.44
N VAL A 16 -12.10 3.68 -13.80
CA VAL A 16 -11.34 4.92 -13.56
C VAL A 16 -12.03 6.11 -14.23
N ALA A 17 -12.45 5.99 -15.48
CA ALA A 17 -13.14 7.07 -16.19
C ALA A 17 -14.46 7.49 -15.50
N ALA A 18 -15.26 6.53 -15.03
CA ALA A 18 -16.48 6.82 -14.28
C ALA A 18 -16.19 7.58 -12.97
N LEU A 19 -15.14 7.17 -12.23
CA LEU A 19 -14.72 7.82 -10.98
C LEU A 19 -14.18 9.24 -11.18
N GLN A 20 -13.52 9.51 -12.31
CA GLN A 20 -13.08 10.87 -12.68
C GLN A 20 -14.29 11.77 -12.97
N GLY A 21 -15.29 11.27 -13.69
CA GLY A 21 -16.55 11.97 -13.93
C GLY A 21 -17.32 12.27 -12.63
N LEU A 22 -17.43 11.29 -11.74
CA LEU A 22 -18.02 11.46 -10.41
C LEU A 22 -17.24 12.51 -9.58
N SER A 23 -15.91 12.47 -9.60
CA SER A 23 -15.08 13.45 -8.88
C SER A 23 -15.27 14.87 -9.40
N ALA A 24 -15.48 15.06 -10.71
CA ALA A 24 -15.76 16.38 -11.27
C ALA A 24 -17.10 16.95 -10.74
N TRP A 25 -18.12 16.11 -10.60
CA TRP A 25 -19.38 16.49 -9.96
C TRP A 25 -19.25 16.69 -8.45
N ALA A 26 -18.41 15.93 -7.75
CA ALA A 26 -18.09 16.13 -6.33
C ALA A 26 -17.49 17.52 -6.07
N LEU A 27 -16.59 17.99 -6.94
CA LEU A 27 -16.06 19.35 -6.86
C LEU A 27 -17.15 20.40 -7.09
N LYS A 28 -18.00 20.21 -8.09
CA LYS A 28 -19.11 21.14 -8.36
C LYS A 28 -20.11 21.20 -7.19
N ALA A 29 -20.39 20.06 -6.57
CA ALA A 29 -21.24 19.98 -5.39
C ALA A 29 -20.64 20.80 -4.23
N ARG A 30 -19.32 20.69 -4.00
CA ARG A 30 -18.62 21.47 -2.97
C ARG A 30 -18.68 22.97 -3.21
N GLU A 31 -18.59 23.44 -4.46
CA GLU A 31 -18.80 24.86 -4.80
C GLU A 31 -20.19 25.38 -4.38
N LEU A 32 -21.19 24.48 -4.40
CA LEU A 32 -22.57 24.76 -4.01
C LEU A 32 -22.85 24.46 -2.52
N GLY A 33 -21.82 24.14 -1.74
CA GLY A 33 -21.94 23.83 -0.31
C GLY A 33 -22.50 22.43 0.00
N ILE A 34 -22.47 21.52 -0.98
CA ILE A 34 -22.91 20.13 -0.83
C ILE A 34 -21.67 19.24 -0.64
N ILE A 35 -21.62 18.54 0.50
CA ILE A 35 -20.59 17.53 0.81
C ILE A 35 -21.30 16.21 1.04
N ASP A 36 -20.96 15.19 0.26
CA ASP A 36 -21.48 13.83 0.42
C ASP A 36 -20.34 12.89 0.81
N HIS A 37 -20.26 12.56 2.10
CA HIS A 37 -19.22 11.69 2.62
C HIS A 37 -19.30 10.25 2.10
N ASN A 38 -20.46 9.80 1.58
CA ASN A 38 -20.53 8.48 0.94
C ASN A 38 -19.78 8.49 -0.39
N ILE A 39 -19.85 9.59 -1.15
CA ILE A 39 -19.09 9.76 -2.40
C ILE A 39 -17.60 9.90 -2.07
N ASP A 40 -17.28 10.71 -1.06
CA ASP A 40 -15.90 10.95 -0.62
C ASP A 40 -15.17 9.65 -0.22
N SER A 41 -15.85 8.73 0.45
CA SER A 41 -15.28 7.42 0.81
C SER A 41 -15.38 6.40 -0.32
N PHE A 42 -16.45 6.44 -1.12
CA PHE A 42 -16.65 5.50 -2.22
C PHE A 42 -15.59 5.62 -3.30
N VAL A 43 -15.25 6.84 -3.76
CA VAL A 43 -14.32 7.03 -4.87
C VAL A 43 -12.93 6.42 -4.60
N PRO A 44 -12.23 6.72 -3.48
CA PRO A 44 -10.94 6.09 -3.19
C PRO A 44 -11.08 4.58 -2.99
N ARG A 45 -12.15 4.09 -2.35
CA ARG A 45 -12.41 2.65 -2.19
C ARG A 45 -12.57 1.93 -3.53
N ALA A 46 -13.45 2.42 -4.40
CA ALA A 46 -13.66 1.87 -5.73
C ALA A 46 -12.37 1.94 -6.57
N PHE A 47 -11.61 3.03 -6.45
CA PHE A 47 -10.33 3.15 -7.14
C PHE A 47 -9.28 2.16 -6.63
N PHE A 48 -9.29 1.84 -5.33
CA PHE A 48 -8.43 0.84 -4.73
C PHE A 48 -8.65 -0.56 -5.36
N SER A 49 -9.87 -0.88 -5.80
CA SER A 49 -10.14 -2.15 -6.51
C SER A 49 -9.30 -2.34 -7.79
N THR A 50 -8.75 -1.25 -8.35
CA THR A 50 -7.97 -1.23 -9.60
C THR A 50 -6.46 -1.32 -9.40
N LEU A 51 -5.97 -1.48 -8.17
CA LEU A 51 -4.53 -1.66 -7.90
C LEU A 51 -4.06 -3.06 -8.31
N THR A 52 -2.76 -3.20 -8.49
CA THR A 52 -2.13 -4.48 -8.80
C THR A 52 -2.47 -5.50 -7.71
N ASN A 53 -2.97 -6.66 -8.14
CA ASN A 53 -3.31 -7.79 -7.26
C ASN A 53 -4.41 -7.48 -6.22
N VAL A 54 -5.38 -6.61 -6.53
CA VAL A 54 -6.55 -6.38 -5.68
C VAL A 54 -7.77 -7.17 -6.17
N ASN A 55 -8.28 -6.84 -7.35
CA ASN A 55 -9.54 -7.38 -7.83
C ASN A 55 -9.43 -7.89 -9.27
N PHE A 56 -9.73 -9.17 -9.44
CA PHE A 56 -9.73 -9.90 -10.71
C PHE A 56 -11.14 -10.29 -11.17
N ASP A 57 -12.18 -9.84 -10.46
CA ASP A 57 -13.58 -10.14 -10.72
C ASP A 57 -14.22 -9.03 -11.57
N SER A 58 -14.38 -9.30 -12.87
CA SER A 58 -14.95 -8.36 -13.85
C SER A 58 -16.35 -7.86 -13.46
N GLU A 59 -17.19 -8.71 -12.87
CA GLU A 59 -18.56 -8.32 -12.48
C GLU A 59 -18.54 -7.30 -11.33
N ARG A 60 -17.64 -7.49 -10.36
CA ARG A 60 -17.46 -6.52 -9.26
C ARG A 60 -16.92 -5.18 -9.76
N ILE A 61 -15.97 -5.20 -10.70
CA ILE A 61 -15.43 -3.97 -11.30
C ILE A 61 -16.55 -3.19 -12.01
N VAL A 62 -17.40 -3.87 -12.77
CA VAL A 62 -18.57 -3.25 -13.41
C VAL A 62 -19.59 -2.77 -12.38
N GLY A 63 -19.78 -3.51 -11.28
CA GLY A 63 -20.60 -3.09 -10.15
C GLY A 63 -20.19 -1.72 -9.60
N TYR A 64 -18.89 -1.52 -9.35
CA TYR A 64 -18.37 -0.22 -8.93
C TYR A 64 -18.59 0.87 -9.98
N ALA A 65 -18.46 0.57 -11.27
CA ALA A 65 -18.69 1.56 -12.31
C ALA A 65 -20.15 2.02 -12.34
N ARG A 66 -21.11 1.09 -12.14
CA ARG A 66 -22.54 1.41 -12.03
C ARG A 66 -22.82 2.28 -10.81
N GLU A 67 -22.33 1.88 -9.65
CA GLU A 67 -22.52 2.64 -8.39
C GLU A 67 -21.94 4.06 -8.52
N ALA A 68 -20.79 4.22 -9.20
CA ALA A 68 -20.22 5.54 -9.47
C ALA A 68 -21.15 6.43 -10.31
N LEU A 69 -21.78 5.89 -11.36
CA LEU A 69 -22.71 6.66 -12.19
C LEU A 69 -24.02 6.98 -11.45
N GLU A 70 -24.54 6.04 -10.66
CA GLU A 70 -25.73 6.26 -9.83
C GLU A 70 -25.50 7.39 -8.81
N MET A 71 -24.35 7.36 -8.11
CA MET A 71 -23.96 8.43 -7.20
C MET A 71 -23.79 9.77 -7.93
N ARG A 72 -23.18 9.76 -9.13
CA ARG A 72 -22.99 10.96 -9.92
C ARG A 72 -24.34 11.57 -10.32
N ASP A 73 -25.25 10.76 -10.85
CA ASP A 73 -26.54 11.24 -11.33
C ASP A 73 -27.40 11.77 -10.18
N ALA A 74 -27.33 11.14 -9.00
CA ALA A 74 -27.95 11.66 -7.77
C ALA A 74 -27.34 13.02 -7.37
N LEU A 75 -26.01 13.14 -7.44
CA LEU A 75 -25.31 14.38 -7.11
C LEU A 75 -25.61 15.51 -8.11
N MET A 76 -25.76 15.19 -9.40
CA MET A 76 -26.21 16.13 -10.43
C MET A 76 -27.58 16.71 -10.10
N VAL A 77 -28.52 15.88 -9.67
CA VAL A 77 -29.86 16.32 -9.24
C VAL A 77 -29.75 17.22 -8.01
N ALA A 78 -28.94 16.86 -7.03
CA ALA A 78 -28.73 17.68 -5.82
C ALA A 78 -28.13 19.06 -6.16
N CYS A 79 -27.11 19.11 -7.01
CA CYS A 79 -26.52 20.36 -7.50
C CYS A 79 -27.55 21.23 -8.21
N ARG A 80 -28.37 20.64 -9.10
CA ARG A 80 -29.40 21.36 -9.86
C ARG A 80 -30.58 21.83 -9.01
N ALA A 81 -30.80 21.22 -7.85
CA ALA A 81 -31.77 21.70 -6.88
C ALA A 81 -31.32 23.00 -6.18
N VAL A 82 -30.00 23.22 -6.05
CA VAL A 82 -29.41 24.45 -5.49
C VAL A 82 -29.22 25.52 -6.56
N ASP A 83 -28.68 25.13 -7.72
CA ASP A 83 -28.49 25.99 -8.89
C ASP A 83 -28.97 25.26 -10.15
N ALA A 84 -30.12 25.66 -10.70
CA ALA A 84 -30.70 25.05 -11.90
C ALA A 84 -29.78 25.09 -13.13
N ASN A 85 -28.77 25.96 -13.15
CA ASN A 85 -27.76 26.06 -14.22
C ASN A 85 -26.45 25.33 -13.89
N ALA A 86 -26.39 24.57 -12.79
CA ALA A 86 -25.21 23.80 -12.42
C ALA A 86 -24.79 22.86 -13.56
N GLN A 87 -23.59 23.10 -14.09
CA GLN A 87 -22.94 22.35 -15.14
C GLN A 87 -21.49 22.07 -14.77
N VAL A 88 -20.95 20.99 -15.32
CA VAL A 88 -19.56 20.57 -15.16
C VAL A 88 -18.93 20.49 -16.55
N ASP A 89 -17.94 21.33 -16.80
CA ASP A 89 -17.13 21.29 -18.03
C ASP A 89 -16.00 20.26 -17.87
N HIS A 90 -16.33 18.99 -18.09
CA HIS A 90 -15.38 17.89 -17.98
C HIS A 90 -15.74 16.78 -18.98
N PRO A 91 -14.78 16.19 -19.73
CA PRO A 91 -15.07 15.24 -20.81
C PRO A 91 -15.80 13.97 -20.35
N LEU A 92 -15.65 13.60 -19.07
CA LEU A 92 -16.27 12.42 -18.47
C LEU A 92 -17.50 12.76 -17.60
N ALA A 93 -17.93 14.03 -17.53
CA ALA A 93 -19.02 14.47 -16.66
C ALA A 93 -20.34 13.73 -16.95
N ASP A 94 -20.61 13.43 -18.22
CA ASP A 94 -21.86 12.82 -18.67
C ASP A 94 -21.68 11.37 -19.17
N LEU A 95 -20.55 10.71 -18.85
CA LEU A 95 -20.27 9.33 -19.25
C LEU A 95 -21.43 8.39 -18.89
N GLN A 96 -21.89 7.57 -19.84
CA GLN A 96 -22.93 6.56 -19.61
C GLN A 96 -22.38 5.17 -19.94
N LEU A 97 -22.85 4.14 -19.25
CA LEU A 97 -22.55 2.77 -19.63
C LEU A 97 -23.33 2.40 -20.89
N ALA A 98 -22.64 1.84 -21.89
CA ALA A 98 -23.22 1.48 -23.18
C ALA A 98 -24.15 0.25 -23.14
N GLY A 99 -24.20 -0.45 -22.00
CA GLY A 99 -25.03 -1.64 -21.79
C GLY A 99 -24.88 -2.22 -20.39
N SER A 100 -25.49 -3.39 -20.16
CA SER A 100 -25.44 -4.10 -18.87
C SER A 100 -24.64 -5.41 -18.91
N ASP A 101 -24.24 -5.88 -20.09
CA ASP A 101 -23.46 -7.11 -20.23
C ASP A 101 -21.95 -6.81 -20.36
N LEU A 102 -21.12 -7.75 -19.91
CA LEU A 102 -19.67 -7.59 -19.93
C LEU A 102 -19.09 -7.37 -21.33
N ALA A 103 -19.67 -7.98 -22.37
CA ALA A 103 -19.13 -7.88 -23.72
C ALA A 103 -19.30 -6.48 -24.30
N THR A 104 -20.49 -5.88 -24.12
CA THR A 104 -20.76 -4.48 -24.53
C THR A 104 -19.86 -3.51 -23.76
N LEU A 105 -19.74 -3.68 -22.44
CA LEU A 105 -18.94 -2.80 -21.59
C LEU A 105 -17.44 -2.92 -21.86
N ARG A 106 -16.94 -4.13 -22.11
CA ARG A 106 -15.55 -4.33 -22.51
C ARG A 106 -15.22 -3.60 -23.81
N LYS A 107 -16.11 -3.66 -24.79
CA LYS A 107 -15.92 -2.92 -26.05
C LYS A 107 -15.90 -1.41 -25.81
N GLN A 108 -16.79 -0.90 -24.96
CA GLN A 108 -16.80 0.50 -24.58
C GLN A 108 -15.49 0.91 -23.87
N ALA A 109 -14.95 0.04 -23.02
CA ALA A 109 -13.73 0.30 -22.27
C ALA A 109 -12.51 0.63 -23.16
N GLU A 110 -12.50 0.18 -24.42
CA GLU A 110 -11.46 0.52 -25.40
C GLU A 110 -11.35 2.04 -25.61
N GLU A 111 -12.44 2.81 -25.45
CA GLU A 111 -12.45 4.28 -25.55
C GLU A 111 -11.62 4.95 -24.44
N PHE A 112 -11.48 4.27 -23.29
CA PHE A 112 -10.82 4.77 -22.09
C PHE A 112 -9.43 4.19 -21.85
N ALA A 113 -8.90 3.42 -22.81
CA ALA A 113 -7.56 2.86 -22.69
C ALA A 113 -6.51 3.97 -22.50
N LEU A 114 -5.66 3.79 -21.50
CA LEU A 114 -4.76 4.83 -20.98
C LEU A 114 -3.69 5.31 -21.99
N ASN A 115 -3.51 4.59 -23.10
CA ASN A 115 -2.52 4.84 -24.12
C ASN A 115 -3.11 5.21 -25.50
N ASN A 116 -4.41 5.49 -25.59
CA ASN A 116 -5.09 5.79 -26.86
C ASN A 116 -4.50 7.01 -27.60
N ASP A 117 -4.09 8.05 -26.87
CA ASP A 117 -3.48 9.26 -27.43
C ASP A 117 -1.94 9.26 -27.34
N LYS A 118 -1.33 8.15 -26.92
CA LYS A 118 0.12 8.07 -26.65
C LYS A 118 0.98 8.48 -27.84
N ALA A 119 0.58 8.10 -29.06
CA ALA A 119 1.28 8.48 -30.28
C ALA A 119 1.26 9.99 -30.55
N GLU A 120 0.24 10.70 -30.05
CA GLU A 120 0.08 12.14 -30.20
C GLU A 120 0.87 12.91 -29.12
N ILE A 121 0.79 12.47 -27.86
CA ILE A 121 1.37 13.20 -26.72
C ILE A 121 2.83 12.81 -26.41
N GLY A 122 3.31 11.69 -26.94
CA GLY A 122 4.64 11.16 -26.69
C GLY A 122 4.79 10.38 -25.38
N ASP A 123 5.91 9.65 -25.26
CA ASP A 123 6.17 8.74 -24.14
C ASP A 123 6.28 9.46 -22.78
N ASP A 124 6.90 10.65 -22.74
CA ASP A 124 7.14 11.39 -21.49
C ASP A 124 5.83 11.90 -20.87
N VAL A 125 4.95 12.51 -21.67
CA VAL A 125 3.66 13.01 -21.19
C VAL A 125 2.78 11.85 -20.71
N HIS A 126 2.74 10.76 -21.49
CA HIS A 126 2.04 9.54 -21.08
C HIS A 126 2.62 8.97 -19.77
N GLY A 127 3.94 8.91 -19.66
CA GLY A 127 4.64 8.44 -18.47
C GLY A 127 4.32 9.24 -17.21
N LEU A 128 4.26 10.56 -17.34
CA LEU A 128 3.88 11.45 -16.23
C LEU A 128 2.38 11.36 -15.88
N ARG A 129 1.48 11.16 -16.85
CA ARG A 129 0.07 10.85 -16.56
C ARG A 129 -0.05 9.55 -15.75
N MET A 130 0.73 8.53 -16.11
CA MET A 130 0.78 7.26 -15.39
C MET A 130 1.37 7.43 -13.99
N LEU A 131 2.41 8.24 -13.81
CA LEU A 131 2.96 8.57 -12.50
C LEU A 131 1.89 9.18 -11.57
N ASN A 132 1.10 10.14 -12.08
CA ASN A 132 -0.03 10.73 -11.34
C ASN A 132 -1.12 9.70 -11.03
N LEU A 133 -1.56 8.93 -12.03
CA LEU A 133 -2.58 7.89 -11.88
C LEU A 133 -2.20 6.87 -10.80
N TYR A 134 -0.97 6.35 -10.88
CA TYR A 134 -0.48 5.34 -9.94
C TYR A 134 -0.17 5.93 -8.56
N GLY A 135 0.23 7.19 -8.47
CA GLY A 135 0.31 7.91 -7.20
C GLY A 135 -1.07 8.01 -6.52
N LEU A 136 -2.10 8.43 -7.25
CA LEU A 136 -3.47 8.51 -6.73
C LEU A 136 -4.00 7.15 -6.31
N LYS A 137 -3.72 6.09 -7.08
CA LYS A 137 -4.08 4.72 -6.70
C LYS A 137 -3.48 4.33 -5.35
N GLY A 138 -2.20 4.64 -5.14
CA GLY A 138 -1.54 4.42 -3.85
C GLY A 138 -2.20 5.20 -2.71
N ALA A 139 -2.47 6.50 -2.90
CA ALA A 139 -3.14 7.33 -1.90
C ALA A 139 -4.53 6.80 -1.54
N ALA A 140 -5.31 6.39 -2.55
CA ALA A 140 -6.65 5.86 -2.37
C ALA A 140 -6.69 4.63 -1.45
N ALA A 141 -5.68 3.75 -1.53
CA ALA A 141 -5.56 2.61 -0.64
C ALA A 141 -5.41 3.02 0.84
N TYR A 142 -4.56 4.01 1.12
CA TYR A 142 -4.39 4.51 2.48
C TYR A 142 -5.59 5.33 2.96
N MET A 143 -6.26 6.06 2.06
CA MET A 143 -7.50 6.77 2.37
C MET A 143 -8.62 5.80 2.79
N GLU A 144 -8.74 4.65 2.10
CA GLU A 144 -9.71 3.62 2.48
C GLU A 144 -9.39 3.05 3.87
N HIS A 145 -8.14 2.69 4.14
CA HIS A 145 -7.76 2.17 5.47
C HIS A 145 -7.97 3.21 6.58
N ALA A 146 -7.70 4.49 6.32
CA ALA A 146 -7.99 5.57 7.26
C ALA A 146 -9.50 5.70 7.50
N HIS A 147 -10.31 5.67 6.44
CA HIS A 147 -11.77 5.77 6.50
C HIS A 147 -12.38 4.61 7.30
N VAL A 148 -11.89 3.38 7.10
CA VAL A 148 -12.32 2.19 7.84
C VAL A 148 -12.12 2.35 9.37
N LEU A 149 -11.11 3.12 9.78
CA LEU A 149 -10.79 3.49 11.16
C LEU A 149 -11.49 4.79 11.63
N GLY A 150 -12.44 5.31 10.84
CA GLY A 150 -13.16 6.54 11.13
C GLY A 150 -12.33 7.81 10.99
N GLN A 151 -11.17 7.74 10.32
CA GLN A 151 -10.29 8.88 10.08
C GLN A 151 -10.49 9.41 8.66
N TYR A 152 -10.88 10.67 8.54
CA TYR A 152 -11.04 11.34 7.25
C TYR A 152 -10.91 12.85 7.40
N SER A 153 -10.76 13.54 6.26
CA SER A 153 -10.69 14.99 6.19
C SER A 153 -11.33 15.48 4.89
N ASP A 154 -12.24 16.46 5.02
CA ASP A 154 -12.90 17.09 3.87
C ASP A 154 -11.89 17.75 2.92
N ASP A 155 -10.80 18.30 3.46
CA ASP A 155 -9.73 18.89 2.66
C ASP A 155 -8.98 17.84 1.84
N ILE A 156 -8.69 16.68 2.45
CA ILE A 156 -8.03 15.56 1.76
C ILE A 156 -8.95 15.01 0.66
N TYR A 157 -10.25 14.84 0.95
CA TYR A 157 -11.20 14.39 -0.06
C TYR A 157 -11.37 15.39 -1.20
N ALA A 158 -11.44 16.69 -0.90
CA ALA A 158 -11.49 17.73 -1.92
C ALA A 158 -10.24 17.72 -2.80
N GLU A 159 -9.04 17.57 -2.21
CA GLU A 159 -7.77 17.47 -2.94
C GLU A 159 -7.71 16.20 -3.81
N PHE A 160 -8.17 15.07 -3.29
CA PHE A 160 -8.23 13.82 -4.03
C PHE A 160 -9.18 13.91 -5.23
N HIS A 161 -10.39 14.46 -5.05
CA HIS A 161 -11.32 14.70 -6.14
C HIS A 161 -10.77 15.70 -7.16
N HIS A 162 -10.04 16.71 -6.72
CA HIS A 162 -9.36 17.67 -7.60
C HIS A 162 -8.40 16.95 -8.54
N TYR A 163 -7.50 16.12 -8.01
CA TYR A 163 -6.55 15.39 -8.83
C TYR A 163 -7.20 14.33 -9.73
N MET A 164 -8.24 13.63 -9.23
CA MET A 164 -9.00 12.67 -10.03
C MET A 164 -9.67 13.35 -11.24
N ALA A 165 -10.43 14.42 -11.00
CA ALA A 165 -11.11 15.17 -12.06
C ALA A 165 -10.08 15.79 -13.02
N TRP A 166 -9.03 16.45 -12.51
CA TRP A 166 -8.00 17.04 -13.36
C TRP A 166 -7.31 16.00 -14.26
N LEU A 167 -6.98 14.82 -13.74
CA LEU A 167 -6.35 13.79 -14.57
C LEU A 167 -7.30 13.29 -15.68
N GLY A 168 -8.61 13.33 -15.43
CA GLY A 168 -9.67 13.00 -16.40
C GLY A 168 -9.78 14.00 -17.55
N THR A 169 -9.23 15.21 -17.43
CA THR A 169 -9.15 16.18 -18.54
C THR A 169 -7.99 15.90 -19.50
N GLN A 170 -7.26 14.79 -19.30
CA GLN A 170 -6.11 14.38 -20.14
C GLN A 170 -5.04 15.48 -20.27
N PRO A 171 -4.47 15.96 -19.16
CA PRO A 171 -3.47 17.03 -19.16
C PRO A 171 -2.22 16.66 -19.96
N ARG A 172 -1.62 17.64 -20.66
CA ARG A 172 -0.47 17.42 -21.56
C ARG A 172 0.80 18.18 -21.16
N ASP A 173 0.65 19.17 -20.28
CA ASP A 173 1.77 20.01 -19.85
C ASP A 173 2.68 19.27 -18.87
N VAL A 174 3.96 19.13 -19.23
CA VAL A 174 4.96 18.35 -18.48
C VAL A 174 5.20 18.92 -17.08
N ASP A 175 5.32 20.25 -16.96
CA ASP A 175 5.60 20.90 -15.68
C ASP A 175 4.39 20.76 -14.73
N THR A 176 3.18 20.96 -15.24
CA THR A 176 1.93 20.75 -14.48
C THR A 176 1.81 19.30 -14.03
N LEU A 177 2.08 18.33 -14.91
CA LEU A 177 2.04 16.91 -14.56
C LEU A 177 3.06 16.56 -13.46
N LEU A 178 4.27 17.10 -13.52
CA LEU A 178 5.30 16.87 -12.51
C LEU A 178 4.93 17.54 -11.18
N ASN A 179 4.44 18.77 -11.22
CA ASN A 179 4.02 19.51 -10.04
C ASN A 179 2.84 18.83 -9.34
N ASN A 180 1.84 18.35 -10.09
CA ASN A 180 0.72 17.61 -9.52
C ASN A 180 1.14 16.24 -8.98
N ALA A 181 2.13 15.58 -9.57
CA ALA A 181 2.69 14.36 -8.99
C ALA A 181 3.30 14.63 -7.60
N MET A 182 3.98 15.76 -7.41
CA MET A 182 4.48 16.18 -6.09
C MET A 182 3.33 16.58 -5.15
N GLY A 183 2.30 17.23 -5.67
CA GLY A 183 1.08 17.55 -4.93
C GLY A 183 0.37 16.31 -4.38
N ILE A 184 0.22 15.26 -5.20
CA ILE A 184 -0.30 13.95 -4.77
C ILE A 184 0.57 13.35 -3.66
N GLY A 185 1.90 13.46 -3.76
CA GLY A 185 2.82 13.05 -2.70
C GLY A 185 2.58 13.79 -1.38
N LYS A 186 2.35 15.11 -1.45
CA LYS A 186 2.05 15.94 -0.28
C LYS A 186 0.68 15.61 0.34
N MET A 187 -0.35 15.43 -0.49
CA MET A 187 -1.66 14.95 -0.06
C MET A 187 -1.52 13.61 0.68
N ASN A 188 -0.76 12.68 0.10
CA ASN A 188 -0.53 11.36 0.68
C ASN A 188 0.19 11.41 2.03
N PHE A 189 1.10 12.37 2.25
CA PHE A 189 1.68 12.58 3.57
C PHE A 189 0.61 12.83 4.64
N SER A 190 -0.39 13.66 4.32
CA SER A 190 -1.53 13.93 5.19
C SER A 190 -2.43 12.70 5.37
N VAL A 191 -2.63 11.91 4.32
CA VAL A 191 -3.35 10.63 4.38
C VAL A 191 -2.66 9.65 5.34
N MET A 192 -1.34 9.45 5.20
CA MET A 192 -0.61 8.54 6.07
C MET A 192 -0.61 9.03 7.52
N ALA A 193 -0.61 10.34 7.76
CA ALA A 193 -0.71 10.90 9.11
C ALA A 193 -2.05 10.55 9.80
N ILE A 194 -3.18 10.65 9.08
CA ILE A 194 -4.48 10.27 9.64
C ILE A 194 -4.64 8.75 9.76
N LEU A 195 -4.00 7.97 8.88
CA LEU A 195 -3.97 6.51 9.00
C LEU A 195 -3.16 6.06 10.23
N ASP A 196 -1.94 6.56 10.41
CA ASP A 196 -1.12 6.32 11.61
C ASP A 196 -1.88 6.69 12.89
N LYS A 197 -2.57 7.83 12.89
CA LYS A 197 -3.43 8.24 14.00
C LYS A 197 -4.55 7.22 14.25
N GLY A 198 -5.28 6.82 13.22
CA GLY A 198 -6.38 5.86 13.34
C GLY A 198 -5.93 4.52 13.90
N GLU A 199 -4.81 3.99 13.41
CA GLU A 199 -4.27 2.71 13.87
C GLU A 199 -3.78 2.81 15.32
N THR A 200 -3.05 3.88 15.66
CA THR A 200 -2.48 4.04 17.00
C THR A 200 -3.52 4.41 18.06
N ASP A 201 -4.56 5.17 17.70
CA ASP A 201 -5.70 5.44 18.59
C ASP A 201 -6.50 4.16 18.87
N ALA A 202 -6.75 3.35 17.83
CA ALA A 202 -7.58 2.15 17.95
C ALA A 202 -6.83 0.98 18.61
N TYR A 203 -5.53 0.82 18.31
CA TYR A 203 -4.78 -0.39 18.66
C TYR A 203 -3.57 -0.16 19.58
N GLY A 204 -3.30 1.10 19.93
CA GLY A 204 -2.13 1.54 20.69
C GLY A 204 -0.87 1.71 19.82
N HIS A 205 0.14 2.41 20.32
CA HIS A 205 1.40 2.53 19.60
C HIS A 205 2.15 1.20 19.51
N PRO A 206 2.69 0.81 18.34
CA PRO A 206 3.51 -0.39 18.21
C PRO A 206 4.70 -0.39 19.17
N THR A 207 4.93 -1.55 19.80
CA THR A 207 6.03 -1.79 20.74
C THR A 207 6.87 -2.98 20.30
N PRO A 208 8.20 -2.99 20.57
CA PRO A 208 9.07 -4.11 20.24
C PRO A 208 8.49 -5.42 20.77
N SER A 209 8.25 -6.36 19.85
CA SER A 209 7.54 -7.61 20.11
C SER A 209 8.20 -8.77 19.37
N SER A 210 8.26 -9.93 20.03
CA SER A 210 8.80 -11.16 19.47
C SER A 210 7.68 -11.96 18.83
N VAL A 211 7.84 -12.35 17.57
CA VAL A 211 6.81 -13.02 16.76
C VAL A 211 7.33 -14.36 16.27
N ASN A 212 6.59 -15.43 16.57
CA ASN A 212 6.88 -16.75 16.02
C ASN A 212 6.49 -16.80 14.54
N VAL A 213 7.40 -17.25 13.68
CA VAL A 213 7.14 -17.46 12.25
C VAL A 213 6.99 -18.93 11.85
N ARG A 214 6.69 -19.78 12.83
CA ARG A 214 6.57 -21.24 12.68
C ARG A 214 5.19 -21.74 13.10
N PRO A 215 4.69 -22.82 12.47
CA PRO A 215 3.43 -23.45 12.84
C PRO A 215 3.30 -23.82 14.32
N VAL A 216 2.08 -23.67 14.83
CA VAL A 216 1.58 -24.05 16.15
C VAL A 216 0.39 -24.96 15.89
N ALA A 217 0.33 -26.09 16.59
CA ALA A 217 -0.69 -27.11 16.43
C ALA A 217 -2.10 -26.53 16.64
N GLY A 218 -3.06 -27.05 15.88
CA GLY A 218 -4.48 -26.69 16.00
C GLY A 218 -5.09 -26.13 14.73
N LYS A 219 -6.41 -25.85 14.82
CA LYS A 219 -7.16 -25.20 13.74
C LYS A 219 -6.64 -23.80 13.52
N ALA A 220 -6.67 -23.32 12.28
CA ALA A 220 -6.01 -22.07 11.95
C ALA A 220 -6.77 -21.28 10.88
N ILE A 221 -6.76 -19.94 10.99
CA ILE A 221 -7.15 -19.00 9.94
C ILE A 221 -5.92 -18.13 9.62
N LEU A 222 -5.67 -17.91 8.34
CA LEU A 222 -4.63 -16.99 7.87
C LEU A 222 -5.28 -15.69 7.41
N ILE A 223 -4.84 -14.54 7.91
CA ILE A 223 -5.26 -13.23 7.40
C ILE A 223 -4.09 -12.53 6.71
N SER A 224 -4.34 -12.00 5.53
CA SER A 224 -3.36 -11.35 4.66
C SER A 224 -3.94 -10.07 4.07
N GLY A 225 -3.06 -9.12 3.75
CA GLY A 225 -3.42 -7.77 3.33
C GLY A 225 -2.90 -6.75 4.32
N HIS A 226 -3.63 -5.66 4.56
CA HIS A 226 -3.19 -4.56 5.43
C HIS A 226 -4.21 -4.17 6.51
N ASP A 227 -5.48 -4.54 6.36
CA ASP A 227 -6.56 -4.02 7.21
C ASP A 227 -6.52 -4.59 8.65
N LEU A 228 -6.15 -3.73 9.60
CA LEU A 228 -6.08 -4.10 11.02
C LEU A 228 -7.44 -4.19 11.71
N LYS A 229 -8.48 -3.53 11.16
CA LYS A 229 -9.86 -3.65 11.70
C LYS A 229 -10.41 -5.03 11.42
N ASP A 230 -10.13 -5.58 10.26
CA ASP A 230 -10.51 -6.97 9.94
C ASP A 230 -9.85 -7.97 10.84
N LEU A 231 -8.55 -7.78 11.11
CA LEU A 231 -7.86 -8.62 12.07
C LEU A 231 -8.50 -8.50 13.44
N ARG A 232 -8.85 -7.30 13.90
CA ARG A 232 -9.51 -7.10 15.18
C ARG A 232 -10.85 -7.83 15.25
N MET A 233 -11.71 -7.66 14.23
CA MET A 233 -13.01 -8.33 14.17
C MET A 233 -12.87 -9.86 14.11
N LEU A 234 -11.91 -10.36 13.32
CA LEU A 234 -11.60 -11.79 13.26
C LEU A 234 -11.13 -12.32 14.62
N LEU A 235 -10.25 -11.60 15.32
CA LEU A 235 -9.74 -12.00 16.63
C LEU A 235 -10.85 -12.08 17.68
N GLU A 236 -11.73 -11.07 17.73
CA GLU A 236 -12.88 -11.04 18.62
C GLU A 236 -13.85 -12.21 18.35
N GLN A 237 -14.11 -12.51 17.07
CA GLN A 237 -15.06 -13.58 16.69
C GLN A 237 -14.45 -15.00 16.74
N THR A 238 -13.12 -15.11 16.84
CA THR A 238 -12.42 -16.39 17.01
C THR A 238 -12.05 -16.69 18.47
N GLU A 239 -12.19 -15.71 19.37
CA GLU A 239 -11.86 -15.89 20.79
C GLU A 239 -12.68 -17.02 21.42
N GLY A 240 -12.00 -17.94 22.11
CA GLY A 240 -12.64 -19.09 22.74
C GLY A 240 -13.10 -20.21 21.80
N THR A 241 -12.90 -20.08 20.48
CA THR A 241 -13.31 -21.12 19.51
C THR A 241 -12.27 -22.23 19.33
N GLY A 242 -11.05 -22.05 19.86
CA GLY A 242 -9.93 -22.97 19.66
C GLY A 242 -9.24 -22.86 18.29
N VAL A 243 -9.57 -21.83 17.50
CA VAL A 243 -8.94 -21.51 16.22
C VAL A 243 -7.82 -20.50 16.43
N ASN A 244 -6.60 -20.87 16.00
CA ASN A 244 -5.47 -19.97 15.94
C ASN A 244 -5.61 -18.99 14.77
N VAL A 245 -5.19 -17.75 14.96
CA VAL A 245 -5.11 -16.73 13.91
C VAL A 245 -3.64 -16.48 13.60
N TYR A 246 -3.31 -16.54 12.31
CA TYR A 246 -2.01 -16.19 11.76
C TYR A 246 -2.12 -14.95 10.90
N THR A 247 -1.13 -14.08 10.98
CA THR A 247 -0.91 -13.03 9.97
C THR A 247 -0.08 -13.57 8.80
N HIS A 248 -0.17 -12.93 7.64
CA HIS A 248 0.73 -13.14 6.50
C HIS A 248 1.06 -11.82 5.81
N GLY A 249 2.25 -11.74 5.22
CA GLY A 249 2.65 -10.59 4.41
C GLY A 249 2.65 -9.29 5.21
N GLU A 250 1.89 -8.31 4.73
CA GLU A 250 1.78 -6.97 5.32
C GLU A 250 0.94 -6.94 6.61
N MET A 251 0.38 -8.06 7.07
CA MET A 251 -0.26 -8.16 8.39
C MET A 251 0.73 -8.42 9.53
N LEU A 252 2.01 -8.75 9.24
CA LEU A 252 3.04 -8.98 10.27
C LEU A 252 3.16 -7.86 11.33
N PRO A 253 3.09 -6.57 10.97
CA PRO A 253 3.20 -5.47 11.94
C PRO A 253 2.12 -5.45 13.02
N ALA A 254 0.98 -6.11 12.80
CA ALA A 254 -0.10 -6.23 13.78
C ALA A 254 0.36 -6.74 15.15
N HIS A 255 1.40 -7.58 15.17
CA HIS A 255 1.98 -8.13 16.40
C HIS A 255 2.70 -7.08 17.27
N GLY A 256 3.00 -5.89 16.74
CA GLY A 256 3.54 -4.77 17.51
C GLY A 256 2.48 -4.02 18.31
N TYR A 257 1.22 -4.05 17.88
CA TYR A 257 0.11 -3.28 18.44
C TYR A 257 -0.44 -3.91 19.73
N PRO A 258 -0.41 -3.19 20.88
CA PRO A 258 -0.83 -3.72 22.19
C PRO A 258 -2.24 -4.33 22.22
N GLU A 259 -3.22 -3.70 21.58
CA GLU A 259 -4.61 -4.15 21.61
C GLU A 259 -4.90 -5.34 20.71
N LEU A 260 -4.00 -5.66 19.77
CA LEU A 260 -4.09 -6.83 18.89
C LEU A 260 -3.30 -8.00 19.47
N LYS A 261 -2.06 -7.77 19.94
CA LYS A 261 -1.21 -8.84 20.48
C LYS A 261 -1.67 -9.40 21.84
N LYS A 262 -2.65 -8.76 22.50
CA LYS A 262 -3.22 -9.28 23.75
C LYS A 262 -4.00 -10.58 23.55
N PHE A 263 -4.54 -10.81 22.35
CA PHE A 263 -5.26 -12.04 21.99
C PHE A 263 -4.29 -13.21 21.89
N LYS A 264 -4.42 -14.20 22.77
CA LYS A 264 -3.46 -15.32 22.88
C LYS A 264 -3.48 -16.28 21.70
N HIS A 265 -4.58 -16.32 20.97
CA HIS A 265 -4.74 -17.11 19.75
C HIS A 265 -4.25 -16.38 18.50
N LEU A 266 -3.77 -15.13 18.59
CA LEU A 266 -2.92 -14.52 17.56
C LEU A 266 -1.51 -15.11 17.70
N VAL A 267 -1.27 -16.28 17.12
CA VAL A 267 -0.13 -17.13 17.48
C VAL A 267 1.17 -16.83 16.72
N GLY A 268 1.11 -16.10 15.61
CA GLY A 268 2.30 -15.76 14.84
C GLY A 268 2.03 -15.26 13.42
N ASN A 269 3.10 -15.25 12.62
CA ASN A 269 3.06 -14.88 11.22
C ASN A 269 3.49 -16.05 10.33
N TYR A 270 2.65 -16.47 9.40
CA TYR A 270 2.94 -17.59 8.52
C TYR A 270 3.46 -17.12 7.16
N GLY A 271 4.46 -17.83 6.63
CA GLY A 271 4.96 -17.62 5.28
C GLY A 271 5.99 -16.49 5.13
N SER A 272 5.96 -15.82 3.98
CA SER A 272 6.91 -14.78 3.58
C SER A 272 6.24 -13.66 2.77
N GLY A 273 6.92 -13.15 1.73
CA GLY A 273 6.37 -12.12 0.85
C GLY A 273 5.25 -12.66 -0.03
N TRP A 274 4.33 -11.78 -0.44
CA TRP A 274 3.08 -12.12 -1.13
C TRP A 274 3.25 -13.00 -2.37
N GLN A 275 4.38 -12.90 -3.07
CA GLN A 275 4.65 -13.65 -4.29
C GLN A 275 4.77 -15.17 -4.07
N ASN A 276 5.02 -15.61 -2.83
CA ASN A 276 5.17 -17.02 -2.48
C ASN A 276 3.85 -17.68 -2.07
N GLN A 277 2.74 -16.91 -2.03
CA GLN A 277 1.48 -17.39 -1.48
C GLN A 277 0.91 -18.61 -2.22
N GLN A 278 1.18 -18.81 -3.51
CA GLN A 278 0.72 -20.01 -4.23
C GLN A 278 1.22 -21.31 -3.61
N THR A 279 2.44 -21.30 -3.08
CA THR A 279 3.01 -22.46 -2.38
C THR A 279 2.67 -22.43 -0.89
N GLU A 280 2.73 -21.25 -0.27
CA GLU A 280 2.52 -21.11 1.18
C GLU A 280 1.05 -21.32 1.56
N PHE A 281 0.10 -20.68 0.87
CA PHE A 281 -1.32 -20.85 1.11
C PHE A 281 -1.77 -22.28 0.80
N ALA A 282 -1.25 -22.91 -0.26
CA ALA A 282 -1.51 -24.31 -0.56
C ALA A 282 -1.14 -25.25 0.59
N LYS A 283 -0.06 -24.95 1.33
CA LYS A 283 0.40 -25.72 2.50
C LYS A 283 -0.28 -25.32 3.81
N PHE A 284 -0.88 -24.13 3.88
CA PHE A 284 -1.60 -23.69 5.06
C PHE A 284 -2.88 -24.54 5.25
N PRO A 285 -3.11 -25.17 6.40
CA PRO A 285 -4.13 -26.22 6.57
C PRO A 285 -5.53 -25.69 6.95
N GLY A 286 -5.79 -24.40 6.74
CA GLY A 286 -7.06 -23.72 7.09
C GLY A 286 -7.49 -22.69 6.05
N PRO A 287 -8.58 -21.95 6.29
CA PRO A 287 -9.00 -20.91 5.38
C PRO A 287 -8.10 -19.67 5.45
N ILE A 288 -8.07 -18.92 4.35
CA ILE A 288 -7.30 -17.69 4.18
C ILE A 288 -8.26 -16.53 3.93
N LEU A 289 -8.07 -15.41 4.59
CA LEU A 289 -8.79 -14.16 4.37
C LEU A 289 -7.87 -13.11 3.77
N MET A 290 -8.25 -12.59 2.60
CA MET A 290 -7.59 -11.48 1.92
C MET A 290 -8.34 -10.18 2.16
N THR A 291 -7.72 -9.24 2.89
CA THR A 291 -8.29 -7.93 3.24
C THR A 291 -7.94 -6.83 2.25
N SER A 292 -6.82 -7.00 1.53
CA SER A 292 -6.35 -6.12 0.46
C SER A 292 -5.48 -6.90 -0.55
N ASN A 293 -4.79 -6.20 -1.45
CA ASN A 293 -3.69 -6.81 -2.21
C ASN A 293 -2.57 -7.33 -1.28
N CYS A 294 -1.77 -8.31 -1.71
CA CYS A 294 -1.70 -8.89 -3.05
C CYS A 294 -2.31 -10.30 -3.09
N ILE A 295 -3.47 -10.48 -3.72
CA ILE A 295 -3.99 -11.81 -4.09
C ILE A 295 -3.41 -12.24 -5.45
N ILE A 296 -2.99 -13.51 -5.57
CA ILE A 296 -2.61 -14.11 -6.86
C ILE A 296 -3.43 -15.38 -7.11
N ASP A 297 -3.32 -15.95 -8.31
CA ASP A 297 -4.17 -17.06 -8.75
C ASP A 297 -4.19 -18.25 -7.76
N PRO A 298 -5.33 -18.47 -7.05
CA PRO A 298 -5.48 -19.52 -6.07
C PRO A 298 -5.63 -20.91 -6.70
N ASN A 299 -5.95 -20.98 -7.99
CA ASN A 299 -6.11 -22.25 -8.70
C ASN A 299 -4.77 -22.97 -8.89
N VAL A 300 -3.67 -22.22 -9.02
CA VAL A 300 -2.32 -22.80 -9.15
C VAL A 300 -1.94 -23.63 -7.92
N GLY A 301 -2.35 -23.21 -6.73
CA GLY A 301 -2.12 -23.95 -5.47
C GLY A 301 -3.31 -24.79 -5.01
N ASN A 302 -4.39 -24.84 -5.79
CA ASN A 302 -5.64 -25.54 -5.49
C ASN A 302 -6.20 -25.25 -4.08
N TYR A 303 -6.36 -23.96 -3.76
CA TYR A 303 -6.94 -23.51 -2.48
C TYR A 303 -8.10 -22.51 -2.65
N THR A 304 -8.69 -22.45 -3.85
CA THR A 304 -9.81 -21.56 -4.19
C THR A 304 -11.04 -21.78 -3.29
N ASP A 305 -11.26 -23.00 -2.81
CA ASP A 305 -12.39 -23.39 -1.96
C ASP A 305 -12.29 -22.88 -0.51
N ARG A 306 -11.10 -22.42 -0.09
CA ARG A 306 -10.80 -21.96 1.27
C ARG A 306 -10.14 -20.60 1.34
N ILE A 307 -9.98 -19.90 0.22
CA ILE A 307 -9.64 -18.48 0.20
C ILE A 307 -10.91 -17.62 0.16
N TRP A 308 -10.92 -16.63 1.03
CA TRP A 308 -11.96 -15.63 1.19
C TRP A 308 -11.40 -14.28 0.81
N THR A 309 -12.21 -13.50 0.11
CA THR A 309 -11.97 -12.11 -0.21
C THR A 309 -12.95 -11.25 0.57
N ARG A 310 -12.61 -9.99 0.84
CA ARG A 310 -13.56 -9.02 1.40
C ARG A 310 -13.25 -7.61 0.91
N SER A 311 -14.19 -6.70 1.14
CA SER A 311 -14.08 -5.30 0.70
C SER A 311 -13.75 -5.21 -0.81
N ILE A 312 -12.66 -4.56 -1.17
CA ILE A 312 -12.25 -4.33 -2.56
C ILE A 312 -11.62 -5.54 -3.23
N VAL A 313 -11.24 -6.58 -2.47
CA VAL A 313 -10.56 -7.76 -2.99
C VAL A 313 -11.57 -8.64 -3.72
N GLY A 314 -11.19 -9.15 -4.89
CA GLY A 314 -12.04 -10.04 -5.67
C GLY A 314 -11.24 -11.02 -6.49
N TRP A 315 -11.72 -12.26 -6.56
CA TRP A 315 -11.18 -13.28 -7.46
C TRP A 315 -12.33 -14.19 -7.92
N PRO A 316 -12.46 -14.47 -9.24
CA PRO A 316 -13.52 -15.35 -9.73
C PRO A 316 -13.51 -16.73 -9.07
N GLY A 317 -14.62 -17.08 -8.43
CA GLY A 317 -14.81 -18.37 -7.74
C GLY A 317 -14.28 -18.43 -6.30
N ALA A 318 -13.58 -17.41 -5.81
CA ALA A 318 -13.28 -17.30 -4.39
C ALA A 318 -14.54 -16.89 -3.62
N ARG A 319 -14.65 -17.30 -2.36
CA ARG A 319 -15.75 -16.83 -1.50
C ARG A 319 -15.54 -15.35 -1.18
N HIS A 320 -16.62 -14.59 -1.06
CA HIS A 320 -16.57 -13.20 -0.63
C HIS A 320 -17.29 -13.06 0.72
N LEU A 321 -16.61 -12.48 1.71
CA LEU A 321 -17.18 -12.17 3.01
C LEU A 321 -17.84 -10.80 2.92
N GLU A 322 -19.16 -10.77 3.13
CA GLU A 322 -19.96 -9.56 3.17
C GLU A 322 -20.21 -9.12 4.62
N GLY A 323 -20.12 -7.82 4.87
CA GLY A 323 -20.31 -7.25 6.20
C GLY A 323 -19.25 -7.68 7.21
N ASP A 324 -19.66 -7.73 8.49
CA ASP A 324 -18.76 -7.95 9.63
C ASP A 324 -18.94 -9.32 10.29
N ASP A 325 -19.65 -10.26 9.65
CA ASP A 325 -19.87 -11.62 10.17
C ASP A 325 -18.81 -12.60 9.65
N PHE A 326 -17.89 -13.01 10.52
CA PHE A 326 -16.83 -13.97 10.23
C PHE A 326 -17.23 -15.42 10.60
N SER A 327 -18.48 -15.66 11.01
CA SER A 327 -18.95 -16.98 11.45
C SER A 327 -18.70 -18.08 10.42
N GLN A 328 -18.87 -17.77 9.12
CA GLN A 328 -18.70 -18.76 8.06
C GLN A 328 -17.24 -19.20 7.87
N ILE A 329 -16.28 -18.26 7.91
CA ILE A 329 -14.85 -18.60 7.81
C ILE A 329 -14.38 -19.34 9.07
N VAL A 330 -14.91 -18.97 10.25
CA VAL A 330 -14.66 -19.69 11.51
C VAL A 330 -15.19 -21.12 11.44
N ALA A 331 -16.41 -21.31 10.95
CA ALA A 331 -16.99 -22.64 10.76
C ALA A 331 -16.19 -23.50 9.77
N GLN A 332 -15.66 -22.91 8.70
CA GLN A 332 -14.75 -23.62 7.79
C GLN A 332 -13.46 -24.03 8.49
N ALA A 333 -12.86 -23.15 9.30
CA ALA A 333 -11.63 -23.46 10.04
C ALA A 333 -11.81 -24.65 11.00
N GLN A 334 -12.99 -24.80 11.60
CA GLN A 334 -13.30 -25.92 12.50
C GLN A 334 -13.28 -27.29 11.82
N VAL A 335 -13.68 -27.36 10.54
CA VAL A 335 -13.72 -28.61 9.77
C VAL A 335 -12.44 -28.89 8.99
N CYS A 336 -11.57 -27.88 8.78
CA CYS A 336 -10.25 -28.07 8.21
C CYS A 336 -9.32 -28.87 9.14
N GLU A 337 -8.25 -29.49 8.63
CA GLU A 337 -7.36 -30.34 9.43
C GLU A 337 -6.67 -29.56 10.56
N GLY A 338 -6.12 -28.37 10.24
CA GLY A 338 -5.23 -27.63 11.12
C GLY A 338 -3.79 -28.14 11.09
N PHE A 339 -2.88 -27.49 11.82
CA PHE A 339 -1.51 -27.97 11.95
C PHE A 339 -1.45 -29.16 12.93
N PRO A 340 -0.79 -30.28 12.56
CA PRO A 340 -0.77 -31.48 13.40
C PRO A 340 0.17 -31.38 14.62
N TYR A 341 1.18 -30.49 14.58
CA TYR A 341 2.18 -30.34 15.63
C TYR A 341 2.74 -28.91 15.64
N ASN A 342 3.36 -28.54 16.77
CA ASN A 342 4.20 -27.34 16.85
C ASN A 342 5.52 -27.60 16.11
N GLU A 343 5.94 -26.67 15.26
CA GLU A 343 7.31 -26.63 14.77
C GLU A 343 8.23 -25.95 15.80
N ILE A 344 9.55 -26.17 15.69
CA ILE A 344 10.54 -25.44 16.51
C ILE A 344 10.40 -23.96 16.20
N GLU A 345 10.16 -23.15 17.24
CA GLU A 345 9.95 -21.72 17.11
C GLU A 345 11.11 -21.02 16.41
N HIS A 346 10.77 -20.04 15.58
CA HIS A 346 11.72 -19.08 15.04
C HIS A 346 11.13 -17.70 15.32
N MET A 347 11.78 -16.96 16.21
CA MET A 347 11.32 -15.66 16.63
C MET A 347 11.97 -14.55 15.81
N ILE A 348 11.16 -13.60 15.34
CA ILE A 348 11.63 -12.34 14.75
C ILE A 348 11.12 -11.16 15.57
N THR A 349 11.78 -10.00 15.48
CA THR A 349 11.37 -8.80 16.21
C THR A 349 10.64 -7.83 15.29
N VAL A 350 9.50 -7.31 15.74
CA VAL A 350 8.70 -6.27 15.06
C VAL A 350 8.33 -5.16 16.04
N GLY A 351 7.68 -4.10 15.55
CA GLY A 351 7.03 -3.11 16.40
C GLY A 351 7.87 -1.88 16.72
N PHE A 352 8.84 -1.55 15.86
CA PHE A 352 9.55 -0.27 15.90
C PHE A 352 8.75 0.82 15.17
N GLY A 353 7.48 0.98 15.54
CA GLY A 353 6.61 2.03 14.99
C GLY A 353 7.00 3.43 15.46
N ARG A 354 6.29 4.46 14.98
CA ARG A 354 6.64 5.88 15.18
C ARG A 354 7.00 6.25 16.61
N GLN A 355 6.15 5.95 17.61
CA GLN A 355 6.44 6.33 18.99
C GLN A 355 7.67 5.62 19.57
N THR A 356 7.87 4.35 19.24
CA THR A 356 9.05 3.58 19.66
C THR A 356 10.32 4.19 19.06
N LEU A 357 10.30 4.55 17.78
CA LEU A 357 11.42 5.22 17.11
C LEU A 357 11.73 6.59 17.71
N LEU A 358 10.70 7.42 17.94
CA LEU A 358 10.87 8.74 18.54
C LEU A 358 11.44 8.66 19.96
N ASN A 359 11.01 7.67 20.75
CA ASN A 359 11.57 7.43 22.08
C ASN A 359 13.03 6.96 22.05
N ALA A 360 13.46 6.34 20.96
CA ALA A 360 14.85 5.88 20.77
C ALA A 360 15.76 6.97 20.17
N ALA A 361 15.22 8.12 19.76
CA ALA A 361 15.96 9.16 19.04
C ALA A 361 17.19 9.66 19.82
N ASP A 362 17.04 9.95 21.11
CA ASP A 362 18.17 10.42 21.95
C ASP A 362 19.29 9.38 22.04
N THR A 363 18.95 8.10 22.16
CA THR A 363 19.93 7.01 22.15
C THR A 363 20.64 6.92 20.80
N VAL A 364 19.92 7.05 19.69
CA VAL A 364 20.52 7.05 18.34
C VAL A 364 21.47 8.25 18.17
N ILE A 365 21.07 9.44 18.63
CA ILE A 365 21.89 10.66 18.60
C ILE A 365 23.17 10.49 19.42
N ASP A 366 23.07 9.89 20.60
CA ASP A 366 24.22 9.60 21.46
C ASP A 366 25.20 8.63 20.77
N LEU A 367 24.69 7.58 20.12
CA LEU A 367 25.51 6.62 19.39
C LEU A 367 26.22 7.27 18.19
N VAL A 368 25.55 8.16 17.46
CA VAL A 368 26.16 8.93 16.36
C VAL A 368 27.23 9.87 16.92
N SER A 369 26.92 10.62 17.98
CA SER A 369 27.85 11.57 18.61
C SER A 369 29.10 10.90 19.18
N GLN A 370 28.96 9.68 19.70
CA GLN A 370 30.07 8.84 20.17
C GLN A 370 30.82 8.11 19.04
N LYS A 371 30.42 8.31 17.77
CA LYS A 371 30.96 7.62 16.59
C LYS A 371 30.83 6.10 16.66
N LYS A 372 29.84 5.60 17.39
CA LYS A 372 29.50 4.17 17.49
C LYS A 372 28.51 3.75 16.42
N LEU A 373 27.61 4.66 16.02
CA LEU A 373 26.73 4.51 14.87
C LEU A 373 27.24 5.39 13.74
N ARG A 374 27.68 4.77 12.66
CA ARG A 374 28.18 5.48 11.48
C ARG A 374 27.06 5.90 10.53
N HIS A 375 26.14 4.98 10.21
CA HIS A 375 25.12 5.21 9.20
C HIS A 375 23.84 4.39 9.46
N VAL A 376 22.71 4.91 8.99
CA VAL A 376 21.42 4.22 8.98
C VAL A 376 21.01 3.96 7.52
N PHE A 377 20.64 2.73 7.22
CA PHE A 377 20.12 2.35 5.91
C PHE A 377 18.64 2.02 6.03
N LEU A 378 17.78 2.77 5.35
CA LEU A 378 16.41 2.32 5.13
C LEU A 378 16.39 1.41 3.90
N VAL A 379 16.23 0.11 4.13
CA VAL A 379 16.14 -0.92 3.09
C VAL A 379 14.75 -1.55 3.17
N GLY A 380 13.92 -1.37 2.15
CA GLY A 380 12.53 -1.83 2.24
C GLY A 380 11.67 -1.47 1.03
N GLY A 381 10.37 -1.40 1.23
CA GLY A 381 9.38 -1.17 0.17
C GLY A 381 8.70 -2.46 -0.27
N CYS A 382 8.32 -2.59 -1.55
CA CYS A 382 7.52 -3.73 -2.00
C CYS A 382 8.34 -4.85 -2.65
N ASP A 383 8.13 -6.09 -2.21
CA ASP A 383 8.73 -7.29 -2.78
C ASP A 383 8.02 -7.77 -4.07
N GLY A 384 8.62 -8.73 -4.78
CA GLY A 384 8.07 -9.38 -5.98
C GLY A 384 8.89 -10.60 -6.42
N SER A 385 8.57 -11.20 -7.56
CA SER A 385 9.12 -12.51 -7.98
C SER A 385 10.47 -12.48 -8.73
N ARG A 386 10.94 -11.29 -9.13
CA ARG A 386 12.19 -11.14 -9.91
C ARG A 386 13.43 -11.58 -9.13
N ALA A 387 14.34 -12.29 -9.80
CA ALA A 387 15.55 -12.84 -9.19
C ALA A 387 16.53 -11.74 -8.73
N GLU A 388 16.58 -10.63 -9.47
CA GLU A 388 17.41 -9.44 -9.20
C GLU A 388 17.13 -8.82 -7.82
N ARG A 389 15.99 -9.17 -7.20
CA ARG A 389 15.67 -8.76 -5.83
C ARG A 389 16.55 -9.43 -4.77
N SER A 390 17.40 -10.41 -5.13
CA SER A 390 18.46 -10.90 -4.24
C SER A 390 19.40 -9.77 -3.81
N TYR A 391 19.55 -8.72 -4.64
CA TYR A 391 20.25 -7.49 -4.30
C TYR A 391 19.89 -6.99 -2.89
N PHE A 392 18.61 -6.94 -2.53
CA PHE A 392 18.20 -6.39 -1.23
C PHE A 392 18.60 -7.28 -0.04
N THR A 393 18.62 -8.60 -0.24
CA THR A 393 19.15 -9.54 0.76
C THR A 393 20.67 -9.36 0.91
N ASP A 394 21.38 -9.26 -0.21
CA ASP A 394 22.85 -9.16 -0.23
C ASP A 394 23.31 -7.79 0.29
N PHE A 395 22.59 -6.72 -0.06
CA PHE A 395 22.80 -5.37 0.47
C PHE A 395 22.63 -5.33 1.98
N ALA A 396 21.51 -5.87 2.51
CA ALA A 396 21.27 -5.91 3.96
C ALA A 396 22.40 -6.66 4.69
N ARG A 397 22.87 -7.80 4.14
CA ARG A 397 24.00 -8.56 4.70
C ARG A 397 25.33 -7.80 4.65
N ALA A 398 25.53 -6.99 3.63
CA ALA A 398 26.74 -6.19 3.46
C ALA A 398 26.78 -4.94 4.38
N VAL A 399 25.65 -4.55 4.99
CA VAL A 399 25.59 -3.40 5.91
C VAL A 399 26.58 -3.61 7.07
N PRO A 400 27.56 -2.72 7.27
CA PRO A 400 28.59 -2.84 8.30
C PRO A 400 28.03 -2.90 9.72
N GLN A 401 28.75 -3.55 10.63
CA GLN A 401 28.31 -3.82 12.01
C GLN A 401 28.10 -2.56 12.87
N ASP A 402 28.73 -1.43 12.50
CA ASP A 402 28.58 -0.10 13.08
C ASP A 402 27.44 0.72 12.44
N CYS A 403 26.57 0.08 11.66
CA CYS A 403 25.41 0.68 10.99
C CYS A 403 24.10 -0.03 11.38
N LEU A 404 22.98 0.69 11.26
CA LEU A 404 21.62 0.18 11.49
C LEU A 404 20.85 0.00 10.18
N ILE A 405 19.87 -0.90 10.19
CA ILE A 405 18.93 -1.16 9.09
C ILE A 405 17.52 -0.84 9.58
N LEU A 406 16.88 0.15 8.96
CA LEU A 406 15.43 0.35 9.04
C LEU A 406 14.77 -0.40 7.90
N THR A 407 13.68 -1.12 8.17
CA THR A 407 12.88 -1.76 7.13
C THR A 407 11.40 -1.50 7.33
N LEU A 408 10.65 -1.58 6.23
CA LEU A 408 9.21 -1.43 6.19
C LEU A 408 8.66 -2.16 4.98
N ALA A 409 7.37 -2.43 5.02
CA ALA A 409 6.63 -3.13 3.96
C ALA A 409 7.20 -4.53 3.61
N CYS A 410 6.58 -5.19 2.64
CA CYS A 410 6.86 -6.61 2.37
C CYS A 410 8.28 -6.89 1.84
N GLY A 411 9.05 -5.88 1.42
CA GLY A 411 10.48 -5.99 1.09
C GLY A 411 11.31 -6.55 2.24
N LYS A 412 10.85 -6.35 3.50
CA LYS A 412 11.47 -6.93 4.70
C LYS A 412 11.65 -8.44 4.62
N TYR A 413 10.76 -9.17 3.93
CA TYR A 413 10.80 -10.64 3.87
C TYR A 413 12.05 -11.18 3.16
N ARG A 414 12.82 -10.33 2.48
CA ARG A 414 14.11 -10.68 1.90
C ARG A 414 15.20 -10.94 2.93
N PHE A 415 15.06 -10.41 4.14
CA PHE A 415 16.13 -10.48 5.15
C PHE A 415 15.66 -10.46 6.61
N ASN A 416 14.36 -10.26 6.91
CA ASN A 416 13.85 -10.13 8.29
C ASN A 416 13.98 -11.38 9.16
N LYS A 417 14.32 -12.53 8.57
CA LYS A 417 14.61 -13.80 9.26
C LYS A 417 16.11 -14.04 9.46
N LEU A 418 16.96 -13.07 9.10
CA LEU A 418 18.40 -13.13 9.35
C LEU A 418 18.74 -12.47 10.69
N ASP A 419 19.77 -12.98 11.35
CA ASP A 419 20.30 -12.37 12.56
C ASP A 419 21.33 -11.28 12.18
N PHE A 420 21.00 -10.04 12.53
CA PHE A 420 21.87 -8.88 12.34
C PHE A 420 22.60 -8.45 13.63
N GLY A 421 22.29 -9.09 14.76
CA GLY A 421 22.84 -8.73 16.07
C GLY A 421 22.36 -7.38 16.59
N THR A 422 23.15 -6.82 17.51
CA THR A 422 22.87 -5.55 18.19
C THR A 422 24.05 -4.59 18.08
N LEU A 423 23.80 -3.29 18.06
CA LEU A 423 24.77 -2.23 18.23
C LEU A 423 24.53 -1.58 19.59
N GLU A 424 25.44 -1.78 20.54
CA GLU A 424 25.33 -1.25 21.93
C GLU A 424 23.98 -1.61 22.60
N GLY A 425 23.48 -2.82 22.36
CA GLY A 425 22.19 -3.30 22.88
C GLY A 425 20.97 -2.92 22.04
N LEU A 426 21.09 -2.02 21.06
CA LEU A 426 20.03 -1.72 20.11
C LEU A 426 20.01 -2.77 18.98
N PRO A 427 18.86 -3.40 18.67
CA PRO A 427 18.76 -4.31 17.52
C PRO A 427 19.20 -3.62 16.22
N ARG A 428 20.03 -4.28 15.41
CA ARG A 428 20.51 -3.70 14.15
C ARG A 428 19.46 -3.66 13.05
N LEU A 429 18.44 -4.51 13.13
CA LEU A 429 17.28 -4.49 12.23
C LEU A 429 16.06 -3.95 12.97
N LEU A 430 15.51 -2.84 12.51
CA LEU A 430 14.34 -2.19 13.05
C LEU A 430 13.21 -2.23 12.02
N ASP A 431 12.23 -3.11 12.26
CA ASP A 431 11.01 -3.19 11.44
C ASP A 431 9.99 -2.14 11.88
N VAL A 432 9.81 -1.14 11.02
CA VAL A 432 8.95 0.03 11.24
C VAL A 432 7.47 -0.29 11.02
N GLY A 433 7.17 -1.33 10.24
CA GLY A 433 5.81 -1.79 10.01
C GLY A 433 5.46 -1.98 8.52
N GLN A 434 4.22 -1.67 8.15
CA GLN A 434 3.66 -1.76 6.81
C GLN A 434 4.25 -0.69 5.88
N CYS A 435 3.79 -0.65 4.63
CA CYS A 435 4.13 0.44 3.72
C CYS A 435 3.65 1.83 4.21
N ASN A 436 2.46 1.95 4.79
CA ASN A 436 1.95 3.19 5.40
C ASN A 436 2.82 3.71 6.56
N ASP A 437 3.50 2.81 7.29
CA ASP A 437 4.40 3.18 8.39
C ASP A 437 5.67 3.93 7.92
N ALA A 438 5.84 4.13 6.60
CA ALA A 438 6.77 5.13 6.06
C ALA A 438 6.58 6.52 6.69
N TYR A 439 5.36 6.87 7.11
CA TYR A 439 5.12 8.07 7.92
C TYR A 439 5.96 8.10 9.20
N GLY A 440 6.01 6.99 9.95
CA GLY A 440 6.81 6.88 11.17
C GLY A 440 8.31 7.07 10.90
N ALA A 441 8.82 6.50 9.81
CA ALA A 441 10.22 6.68 9.38
C ALA A 441 10.53 8.13 8.98
N ILE A 442 9.62 8.80 8.26
CA ILE A 442 9.75 10.23 7.91
C ILE A 442 9.78 11.09 9.17
N MET A 443 8.86 10.85 10.11
CA MET A 443 8.80 11.61 11.37
C MET A 443 10.06 11.42 12.22
N LEU A 444 10.64 10.23 12.24
CA LEU A 444 11.95 10.00 12.87
C LEU A 444 13.04 10.85 12.21
N ALA A 445 13.14 10.82 10.87
CA ALA A 445 14.16 11.58 10.15
C ALA A 445 14.02 13.09 10.40
N VAL A 446 12.79 13.63 10.37
CA VAL A 446 12.53 15.04 10.72
C VAL A 446 13.00 15.34 12.15
N LYS A 447 12.64 14.49 13.12
CA LYS A 447 13.02 14.70 14.52
C LYS A 447 14.55 14.66 14.72
N LEU A 448 15.24 13.74 14.05
CA LEU A 448 16.70 13.65 14.12
C LEU A 448 17.35 14.89 13.51
N ALA A 449 16.88 15.34 12.34
CA ALA A 449 17.38 16.54 11.67
C ALA A 449 17.22 17.80 12.53
N GLU A 450 16.02 18.00 13.11
CA GLU A 450 15.75 19.11 14.03
C GLU A 450 16.67 19.08 15.26
N THR A 451 16.88 17.90 15.85
CA THR A 451 17.67 17.76 17.07
C THR A 451 19.16 17.96 16.82
N LEU A 452 19.65 17.60 15.63
CA LEU A 452 21.03 17.81 15.19
C LEU A 452 21.27 19.19 14.56
N GLY A 453 20.21 19.97 14.34
CA GLY A 453 20.31 21.30 13.71
C GLY A 453 20.73 21.26 12.25
N CYS A 454 20.37 20.21 11.51
CA CYS A 454 20.68 20.02 10.09
C CYS A 454 19.42 19.73 9.26
N GLY A 455 19.55 19.60 7.94
CA GLY A 455 18.47 19.13 7.07
C GLY A 455 18.35 17.60 7.07
N VAL A 456 17.19 17.08 6.66
CA VAL A 456 16.97 15.62 6.53
C VAL A 456 17.99 14.95 5.60
N ASN A 457 18.41 15.66 4.55
CA ASN A 457 19.41 15.15 3.60
C ASN A 457 20.85 15.20 4.12
N ASP A 458 21.09 15.84 5.27
CA ASP A 458 22.41 15.91 5.92
C ASP A 458 22.57 14.82 6.98
N LEU A 459 21.50 14.06 7.27
CA LEU A 459 21.56 12.92 8.19
C LEU A 459 22.41 11.80 7.58
N PRO A 460 23.12 11.00 8.41
CA PRO A 460 23.77 9.77 7.97
C PRO A 460 22.71 8.67 7.73
N LEU A 461 21.83 8.92 6.75
CA LEU A 461 20.68 8.11 6.38
C LEU A 461 20.64 7.95 4.86
N SER A 462 20.51 6.71 4.39
CA SER A 462 20.31 6.43 2.95
C SER A 462 19.10 5.53 2.73
N LEU A 463 18.37 5.82 1.65
CA LEU A 463 17.14 5.12 1.29
C LEU A 463 17.40 4.22 0.09
N VAL A 464 17.21 2.92 0.27
CA VAL A 464 17.36 1.87 -0.74
C VAL A 464 16.01 1.15 -0.88
N LEU A 465 15.21 1.63 -1.83
CA LEU A 465 13.80 1.28 -1.96
C LEU A 465 13.57 0.26 -3.08
N SER A 466 12.97 -0.85 -2.69
CA SER A 466 12.30 -1.78 -3.60
C SER A 466 10.87 -1.30 -3.88
N TRP A 467 10.40 -1.47 -5.12
CA TRP A 467 9.01 -1.15 -5.47
C TRP A 467 8.37 -2.27 -6.30
N PHE A 468 7.04 -2.31 -6.34
CA PHE A 468 6.29 -3.27 -7.16
C PHE A 468 4.94 -2.69 -7.62
N GLU A 469 4.17 -2.13 -6.69
CA GLU A 469 2.81 -1.64 -6.94
C GLU A 469 2.64 -0.16 -6.55
N GLN A 470 1.39 0.32 -6.57
CA GLN A 470 1.06 1.74 -6.55
C GLN A 470 1.25 2.41 -5.18
N LYS A 471 1.14 1.68 -4.06
CA LYS A 471 1.44 2.22 -2.73
C LYS A 471 2.92 2.60 -2.61
N ALA A 472 3.83 1.83 -3.23
CA ALA A 472 5.24 2.22 -3.31
C ALA A 472 5.46 3.49 -4.14
N ILE A 473 4.70 3.70 -5.21
CA ILE A 473 4.80 4.90 -6.05
C ILE A 473 4.39 6.15 -5.25
N VAL A 474 3.28 6.10 -4.52
CA VAL A 474 2.85 7.27 -3.74
C VAL A 474 3.78 7.57 -2.55
N ILE A 475 4.40 6.56 -1.94
CA ILE A 475 5.45 6.77 -0.93
C ILE A 475 6.65 7.47 -1.56
N LEU A 476 7.11 7.04 -2.74
CA LEU A 476 8.19 7.71 -3.45
C LEU A 476 7.82 9.19 -3.73
N LEU A 477 6.64 9.45 -4.27
CA LEU A 477 6.16 10.81 -4.50
C LEU A 477 6.11 11.64 -3.21
N THR A 478 5.70 11.03 -2.10
CA THR A 478 5.71 11.67 -0.77
C THR A 478 7.12 12.11 -0.39
N LEU A 479 8.10 11.19 -0.47
CA LEU A 479 9.50 11.50 -0.15
C LEU A 479 10.06 12.62 -1.04
N LEU A 480 9.80 12.57 -2.35
CA LEU A 480 10.24 13.60 -3.30
C LEU A 480 9.57 14.95 -3.00
N SER A 481 8.27 14.96 -2.69
CA SER A 481 7.52 16.18 -2.33
C SER A 481 8.02 16.85 -1.05
N LEU A 482 8.56 16.05 -0.12
CA LEU A 482 9.19 16.53 1.11
C LEU A 482 10.66 16.95 0.91
N GLY A 483 11.18 16.85 -0.32
CA GLY A 483 12.54 17.24 -0.66
C GLY A 483 13.61 16.23 -0.23
N VAL A 484 13.25 14.98 0.04
CA VAL A 484 14.21 13.90 0.28
C VAL A 484 14.96 13.61 -1.02
N LYS A 485 16.29 13.53 -0.93
CA LYS A 485 17.19 13.34 -2.06
C LYS A 485 17.94 12.02 -1.98
N ASN A 486 18.62 11.68 -3.08
CA ASN A 486 19.59 10.58 -3.16
C ASN A 486 18.98 9.20 -2.85
N ILE A 487 17.74 8.98 -3.30
CA ILE A 487 17.02 7.71 -3.12
C ILE A 487 17.47 6.71 -4.20
N TYR A 488 17.91 5.54 -3.76
CA TYR A 488 18.20 4.39 -4.62
C TYR A 488 16.91 3.59 -4.83
N THR A 489 16.59 3.23 -6.07
CA THR A 489 15.35 2.54 -6.43
C THR A 489 15.60 1.31 -7.29
N GLY A 490 14.82 0.25 -7.08
CA GLY A 490 14.98 -1.00 -7.82
C GLY A 490 13.85 -2.02 -7.62
N PRO A 491 13.96 -3.22 -8.20
CA PRO A 491 15.12 -3.72 -8.96
C PRO A 491 15.22 -3.20 -10.39
N THR A 492 14.16 -2.59 -10.92
CA THR A 492 14.16 -1.95 -12.25
C THR A 492 13.35 -0.67 -12.21
N ALA A 493 13.58 0.25 -13.15
CA ALA A 493 12.74 1.42 -13.30
C ALA A 493 11.27 1.03 -13.62
N PRO A 494 10.27 1.81 -13.17
CA PRO A 494 8.90 1.68 -13.63
C PRO A 494 8.80 1.83 -15.15
N GLY A 495 8.03 0.94 -15.80
CA GLY A 495 7.90 0.94 -17.26
C GLY A 495 7.21 2.17 -17.85
N PHE A 496 6.64 3.04 -17.00
CA PHE A 496 6.07 4.33 -17.38
C PHE A 496 7.03 5.51 -17.15
N LEU A 497 8.24 5.27 -16.65
CA LEU A 497 9.29 6.30 -16.59
C LEU A 497 10.28 6.07 -17.72
N THR A 498 10.35 7.02 -18.65
CA THR A 498 11.34 7.03 -19.74
C THR A 498 12.71 7.43 -19.20
N ASP A 499 13.76 7.21 -19.99
CA ASP A 499 15.12 7.66 -19.64
C ASP A 499 15.18 9.17 -19.40
N ASN A 500 14.41 9.97 -20.16
CA ASN A 500 14.32 11.41 -19.97
C ASN A 500 13.67 11.77 -18.63
N LEU A 501 12.56 11.12 -18.28
CA LEU A 501 11.90 11.34 -16.98
C LEU A 501 12.79 10.91 -15.81
N LEU A 502 13.51 9.80 -15.94
CA LEU A 502 14.50 9.36 -14.95
C LEU A 502 15.62 10.38 -14.80
N ALA A 503 16.11 10.96 -15.90
CA ALA A 503 17.12 12.01 -15.87
C ALA A 503 16.61 13.28 -15.15
N ILE A 504 15.36 13.69 -15.40
CA ILE A 504 14.72 14.82 -14.70
C ILE A 504 14.62 14.56 -13.18
N LEU A 505 14.20 13.34 -12.80
CA LEU A 505 14.11 12.95 -11.39
C LEU A 505 15.51 12.85 -10.72
N ASN A 506 16.51 12.42 -11.47
CA ASN A 506 17.91 12.42 -11.02
C ASN A 506 18.44 13.85 -10.83
N GLU A 507 18.22 14.74 -11.79
CA GLU A 507 18.69 16.13 -11.70
C GLU A 507 18.05 16.87 -10.53
N LYS A 508 16.72 16.73 -10.35
CA LYS A 508 15.98 17.43 -9.29
C LYS A 508 16.21 16.84 -7.90
N PHE A 509 16.26 15.52 -7.79
CA PHE A 509 16.20 14.81 -6.50
C PHE A 509 17.38 13.88 -6.24
N GLY A 510 18.30 13.67 -7.18
CA GLY A 510 19.37 12.67 -7.06
C GLY A 510 18.85 11.23 -7.05
N MET A 511 17.61 11.00 -7.49
CA MET A 511 17.02 9.66 -7.58
C MET A 511 17.83 8.82 -8.55
N ARG A 512 18.16 7.59 -8.16
CA ARG A 512 19.02 6.72 -8.96
C ARG A 512 18.56 5.26 -8.91
N SER A 513 18.89 4.53 -9.96
CA SER A 513 18.70 3.08 -10.00
C SER A 513 19.79 2.40 -9.16
N ILE A 514 19.44 1.29 -8.50
CA ILE A 514 20.44 0.42 -7.88
C ILE A 514 21.43 -0.15 -8.92
N SER A 515 22.65 -0.43 -8.49
CA SER A 515 23.70 -1.06 -9.30
C SER A 515 24.14 -2.40 -8.68
N THR A 516 25.43 -2.60 -8.41
CA THR A 516 25.91 -3.72 -7.59
C THR A 516 25.95 -3.31 -6.12
N VAL A 517 25.84 -4.29 -5.22
CA VAL A 517 25.87 -4.04 -3.77
C VAL A 517 27.17 -3.34 -3.37
N GLU A 518 28.30 -3.74 -3.94
CA GLU A 518 29.61 -3.18 -3.62
C GLU A 518 29.74 -1.72 -4.06
N ALA A 519 29.26 -1.40 -5.26
CA ALA A 519 29.32 -0.05 -5.80
C ALA A 519 28.39 0.90 -5.01
N ASP A 520 27.14 0.49 -4.79
CA ASP A 520 26.17 1.31 -4.06
C ASP A 520 26.61 1.50 -2.59
N MET A 521 27.07 0.45 -1.91
CA MET A 521 27.57 0.55 -0.54
C MET A 521 28.81 1.47 -0.44
N SER A 522 29.74 1.35 -1.40
CA SER A 522 30.93 2.22 -1.44
C SER A 522 30.58 3.67 -1.71
N GLU A 523 29.60 3.94 -2.57
CA GLU A 523 29.16 5.30 -2.87
C GLU A 523 28.46 5.90 -1.65
N ILE A 524 27.52 5.17 -1.04
CA ILE A 524 26.75 5.64 0.11
C ILE A 524 27.65 5.96 1.31
N LEU A 525 28.61 5.10 1.63
CA LEU A 525 29.50 5.29 2.78
C LEU A 525 30.70 6.21 2.47
N GLY A 526 30.91 6.56 1.21
CA GLY A 526 31.96 7.47 0.76
C GLY A 526 31.51 8.93 0.61
N ALA A 527 30.19 9.15 0.51
CA ALA A 527 29.54 10.46 0.56
C ALA A 527 29.48 10.99 2.00
#